data_AF-A0A2R6JQ26-F1
#
_entry.id   AF-A0A2R6JQ26-F1
#
_cell.length_a   1.000
_cell.length_b   1.000
_cell.length_c   1.000
_cell.angle_alpha   90.00
_cell.angle_beta   90.00
_cell.angle_gamma   90.00
#
_symmetry.space_group_name_H-M   'P 1'
#
loop_
_entity.id
_entity.type
_entity.pdbx_description
1 polymer ?
#
loop_
_entity_poly.entity_id
_entity_poly.type
_entity_poly.pdbx_seq_one_letter_code
_entity_poly.pdbx_strand_id
1 'polypeptide(L)'
;MVIPTPDSGILKRAYANLVGGGGRFVSLDVPEEVLKRLYTYGSLNDTDRGVEFEVKNRLQDAKLAGIDRLDINGRTVDPGRVLLETADGETLRLEEVTPDDPIAFPVGRTVVVVVKDMNIPPGDHDIVIEFTAEPFGDLMLEIGDTIRDEGRLPSIPRDGEDNYSESAIAGRHDYLEAETGVDLEHVPEYSFDAARGEGNIENFVGVAQVPLGVAGPVKVDGEHADGYYPIPLATTEGTLVASYSRGMKAINMSGGATATVTDDKMNRAPIFVFEDARNARDFRDWVFEHYDSIKEQAEETSSVAELVEIEDYMTNNFAHLRFGYRTGDAAGQNMVGKATFAACNWILQEYPGYVENFYLDGNTSTDKKASAVNRMMTRGKRVTAEVTLDEDTCVHHLGAEPESLDHHGKIASLGALLVGGETNGAHPANGLASLFIACGQDEANVAESHAAIVNTTLLRDDSLHISVTLPSLIVATYGGGTGLATQEECLAMLDCDGPGNVNKFAEIAAATVLAGEISLGAAISASDWVTSHESLGRNR
;
A
#
# COMPACT_ATOMS: atom_id res chain seq x y z
N MET A 1 -14.80 -5.96 -10.62
CA MET A 1 -15.85 -5.31 -11.43
C MET A 1 -16.14 -6.25 -12.61
N VAL A 2 -17.27 -6.23 -13.32
CA VAL A 2 -17.48 -6.91 -14.64
C VAL A 2 -18.54 -6.06 -15.33
N ILE A 3 -18.15 -5.18 -16.26
CA ILE A 3 -19.09 -4.33 -17.00
C ILE A 3 -19.83 -5.27 -17.96
N PRO A 4 -21.16 -5.45 -17.80
CA PRO A 4 -21.88 -6.45 -18.57
C PRO A 4 -21.86 -6.10 -20.06
N THR A 5 -21.45 -7.07 -20.88
CA THR A 5 -21.50 -7.02 -22.33
C THR A 5 -22.94 -6.83 -22.79
N PRO A 6 -23.26 -5.81 -23.60
CA PRO A 6 -24.58 -5.70 -24.17
C PRO A 6 -24.72 -6.64 -25.37
N ASP A 7 -25.49 -7.71 -25.20
CA ASP A 7 -26.01 -8.46 -26.33
C ASP A 7 -26.96 -7.55 -27.12
N SER A 8 -26.45 -7.03 -28.25
CA SER A 8 -27.14 -6.26 -29.30
C SER A 8 -27.10 -4.72 -29.25
N GLY A 9 -26.39 -4.16 -30.24
CA GLY A 9 -26.79 -3.08 -31.17
C GLY A 9 -27.21 -1.68 -30.68
N ILE A 10 -27.92 -1.56 -29.55
CA ILE A 10 -28.47 -0.29 -29.04
C ILE A 10 -27.59 0.28 -27.92
N LEU A 11 -27.02 -0.54 -27.05
CA LEU A 11 -26.17 -0.06 -25.93
C LEU A 11 -24.78 0.41 -26.39
N LYS A 12 -24.26 -0.12 -27.51
CA LYS A 12 -23.08 0.45 -28.20
C LYS A 12 -23.33 1.87 -28.71
N ARG A 13 -24.60 2.23 -28.99
CA ARG A 13 -25.01 3.61 -29.33
C ARG A 13 -25.25 4.49 -28.11
N ALA A 14 -25.71 3.92 -26.99
CA ALA A 14 -25.83 4.67 -25.74
C ALA A 14 -24.46 5.10 -25.20
N TYR A 15 -23.46 4.20 -25.22
CA TYR A 15 -22.07 4.53 -24.86
C TYR A 15 -21.44 5.55 -25.85
N ALA A 16 -21.71 5.43 -27.16
CA ALA A 16 -21.26 6.42 -28.15
C ALA A 16 -21.95 7.79 -28.02
N ASN A 17 -23.17 7.86 -27.48
CA ASN A 17 -23.87 9.12 -27.20
C ASN A 17 -23.43 9.76 -25.88
N LEU A 18 -22.93 8.97 -24.92
CA LEU A 18 -22.29 9.42 -23.69
C LEU A 18 -21.00 10.21 -23.94
N VAL A 19 -20.24 9.84 -24.98
CA VAL A 19 -18.91 10.42 -25.28
C VAL A 19 -18.92 11.36 -26.51
N GLY A 20 -19.99 11.38 -27.31
CA GLY A 20 -20.02 12.04 -28.63
C GLY A 20 -20.87 13.31 -28.78
N GLY A 21 -21.44 13.86 -27.71
CA GLY A 21 -22.53 14.85 -27.79
C GLY A 21 -22.16 16.28 -27.43
N GLY A 22 -21.50 17.02 -28.33
CA GLY A 22 -21.43 18.48 -28.23
C GLY A 22 -22.84 19.11 -28.24
N GLY A 23 -23.32 19.57 -27.09
CA GLY A 23 -24.41 20.54 -26.96
C GLY A 23 -25.84 20.00 -26.94
N ARG A 24 -26.26 19.39 -25.82
CA ARG A 24 -27.55 19.55 -25.09
C ARG A 24 -27.69 18.37 -24.13
N PHE A 25 -27.81 18.66 -22.83
CA PHE A 25 -28.11 17.66 -21.80
C PHE A 25 -29.42 16.94 -22.15
N VAL A 26 -29.31 15.65 -22.44
CA VAL A 26 -30.40 14.68 -22.53
C VAL A 26 -30.09 13.63 -21.46
N SER A 27 -31.11 13.24 -20.68
CA SER A 27 -30.98 12.38 -19.49
C SER A 27 -30.08 11.17 -19.74
N LEU A 28 -29.12 10.97 -18.83
CA LEU A 28 -28.24 9.81 -18.80
C LEU A 28 -29.05 8.59 -18.33
N ASP A 29 -29.49 7.73 -19.25
CA ASP A 29 -29.98 6.40 -18.88
C ASP A 29 -28.80 5.54 -18.42
N VAL A 30 -28.51 5.58 -17.11
CA VAL A 30 -27.49 4.73 -16.48
C VAL A 30 -28.00 3.28 -16.49
N PRO A 31 -27.25 2.29 -17.01
CA PRO A 31 -27.69 0.90 -17.03
C PRO A 31 -27.99 0.38 -15.62
N GLU A 32 -29.08 -0.37 -15.47
CA GLU A 32 -29.55 -0.92 -14.19
C GLU A 32 -28.46 -1.72 -13.43
N GLU A 33 -27.69 -2.53 -14.15
CA GLU A 33 -26.57 -3.30 -13.58
C GLU A 33 -25.42 -2.44 -13.07
N VAL A 34 -25.28 -1.23 -13.59
CA VAL A 34 -24.31 -0.23 -13.10
C VAL A 34 -24.86 0.48 -11.87
N LEU A 35 -26.15 0.81 -11.86
CA LEU A 35 -26.83 1.38 -10.70
C LEU A 35 -26.87 0.44 -9.50
N LYS A 36 -27.06 -0.87 -9.70
CA LYS A 36 -26.98 -1.90 -8.64
C LYS A 36 -25.65 -1.89 -7.89
N ARG A 37 -24.59 -1.35 -8.49
CA ARG A 37 -23.29 -1.19 -7.82
C ARG A 37 -23.23 0.00 -6.89
N LEU A 38 -24.23 0.88 -6.86
CA LEU A 38 -24.30 1.89 -5.81
C LEU A 38 -24.59 1.24 -4.46
N TYR A 39 -25.25 0.09 -4.43
CA TYR A 39 -25.53 -0.62 -3.20
C TYR A 39 -24.36 -1.52 -2.76
N THR A 40 -24.17 -1.63 -1.45
CA THR A 40 -23.27 -2.61 -0.84
C THR A 40 -24.06 -3.87 -0.50
N TYR A 41 -23.92 -4.93 -1.31
CA TYR A 41 -24.56 -6.22 -1.05
C TYR A 41 -24.17 -6.77 0.33
N GLY A 42 -25.16 -7.24 1.09
CA GLY A 42 -25.01 -7.69 2.47
C GLY A 42 -24.96 -6.57 3.51
N SER A 43 -25.22 -5.32 3.12
CA SER A 43 -25.28 -4.20 4.07
C SER A 43 -26.63 -4.04 4.75
N LEU A 44 -27.70 -4.69 4.23
CA LEU A 44 -29.01 -4.66 4.85
C LEU A 44 -28.97 -5.33 6.23
N ASN A 45 -29.31 -4.58 7.26
CA ASN A 45 -29.35 -5.05 8.64
C ASN A 45 -30.58 -4.50 9.38
N ASP A 46 -31.10 -5.30 10.31
CA ASP A 46 -32.10 -4.88 11.29
C ASP A 46 -31.37 -4.58 12.61
N THR A 47 -31.30 -3.31 12.99
CA THR A 47 -30.58 -2.85 14.18
C THR A 47 -31.54 -2.28 15.23
N ASP A 48 -31.04 -1.98 16.43
CA ASP A 48 -31.83 -1.29 17.46
C ASP A 48 -32.29 0.13 17.03
N ARG A 49 -31.70 0.68 15.96
CA ARG A 49 -32.02 1.99 15.40
C ARG A 49 -33.05 1.91 14.26
N GLY A 50 -33.36 0.71 13.77
CA GLY A 50 -34.23 0.43 12.64
C GLY A 50 -33.52 -0.35 11.54
N VAL A 51 -34.03 -0.27 10.32
CA VAL A 51 -33.39 -0.93 9.16
C VAL A 51 -32.28 -0.05 8.60
N GLU A 52 -31.09 -0.61 8.42
CA GLU A 52 -29.93 0.09 7.89
C GLU A 52 -29.39 -0.60 6.64
N PHE A 53 -28.91 0.17 5.67
CA PHE A 53 -28.15 -0.35 4.52
C PHE A 53 -27.23 0.73 3.94
N GLU A 54 -26.23 0.32 3.17
CA GLU A 54 -25.20 1.22 2.64
C GLU A 54 -25.34 1.44 1.13
N VAL A 55 -25.26 2.72 0.75
CA VAL A 55 -25.13 3.17 -0.63
C VAL A 55 -23.79 3.88 -0.79
N LYS A 56 -22.93 3.34 -1.65
CA LYS A 56 -21.61 3.87 -1.97
C LYS A 56 -21.59 4.36 -3.41
N ASN A 57 -21.16 5.61 -3.61
CA ASN A 57 -20.95 6.08 -4.98
C ASN A 57 -19.77 5.34 -5.61
N ARG A 58 -20.03 4.57 -6.67
CA ARG A 58 -19.01 3.86 -7.47
C ARG A 58 -18.98 4.33 -8.92
N LEU A 59 -19.62 5.46 -9.20
CA LEU A 59 -19.78 6.03 -10.54
C LEU A 59 -18.80 7.20 -10.70
N GLN A 60 -19.31 8.43 -10.75
CA GLN A 60 -18.53 9.66 -10.84
C GLN A 60 -18.95 10.63 -9.74
N ASP A 61 -18.21 11.73 -9.57
CA ASP A 61 -18.58 12.74 -8.58
C ASP A 61 -19.99 13.25 -8.82
N ALA A 62 -20.79 13.16 -7.77
CA ALA A 62 -22.20 13.45 -7.83
C ALA A 62 -22.64 14.27 -6.63
N LYS A 63 -23.88 14.77 -6.71
CA LYS A 63 -24.59 15.30 -5.54
C LYS A 63 -25.91 14.59 -5.45
N LEU A 64 -26.22 14.00 -4.29
CA LEU A 64 -27.54 13.42 -4.06
C LEU A 64 -28.50 14.56 -3.72
N ALA A 65 -29.48 14.76 -4.59
CA ALA A 65 -30.44 15.86 -4.56
C ALA A 65 -31.80 15.47 -3.95
N GLY A 66 -31.96 14.21 -3.53
CA GLY A 66 -33.15 13.74 -2.81
C GLY A 66 -33.40 12.26 -3.07
N ILE A 67 -34.24 11.65 -2.22
CA ILE A 67 -34.83 10.33 -2.44
C ILE A 67 -36.34 10.53 -2.51
N ASP A 68 -36.91 10.37 -3.70
CA ASP A 68 -38.33 10.55 -3.96
C ASP A 68 -39.15 9.38 -3.41
N ARG A 69 -38.58 8.18 -3.45
CA ARG A 69 -39.23 6.96 -2.96
C ARG A 69 -38.21 5.97 -2.42
N LEU A 70 -38.54 5.40 -1.26
CA LEU A 70 -37.87 4.24 -0.70
C LEU A 70 -38.91 3.19 -0.36
N ASP A 71 -38.88 2.04 -1.02
CA ASP A 71 -39.70 0.89 -0.66
C ASP A 71 -38.82 -0.25 -0.15
N ILE A 72 -39.29 -0.93 0.90
CA ILE A 72 -38.68 -2.17 1.38
C ILE A 72 -39.79 -3.23 1.44
N ASN A 73 -39.61 -4.35 0.75
CA ASN A 73 -40.60 -5.42 0.58
C ASN A 73 -41.96 -4.91 0.07
N GLY A 74 -41.92 -3.95 -0.87
CA GLY A 74 -43.11 -3.31 -1.43
C GLY A 74 -43.87 -2.38 -0.47
N ARG A 75 -43.28 -2.03 0.69
CA ARG A 75 -43.83 -1.02 1.61
C ARG A 75 -43.05 0.29 1.46
N THR A 76 -43.74 1.33 1.02
CA THR A 76 -43.19 2.68 0.97
C THR A 76 -42.91 3.22 2.35
N VAL A 77 -41.68 3.64 2.56
CA VAL A 77 -41.15 4.22 3.80
C VAL A 77 -41.53 5.70 3.84
N ASP A 78 -41.94 6.15 5.03
CA ASP A 78 -42.19 7.56 5.31
C ASP A 78 -40.86 8.35 5.32
N PRO A 79 -40.65 9.36 4.46
CA PRO A 79 -39.41 10.14 4.40
C PRO A 79 -38.98 10.72 5.75
N GLY A 80 -39.93 11.08 6.62
CA GLY A 80 -39.64 11.61 7.96
C GLY A 80 -38.97 10.60 8.91
N ARG A 81 -38.92 9.32 8.54
CA ARG A 81 -38.23 8.25 9.29
C ARG A 81 -36.86 7.91 8.74
N VAL A 82 -36.47 8.48 7.60
CA VAL A 82 -35.21 8.16 6.93
C VAL A 82 -34.14 9.16 7.36
N LEU A 83 -33.04 8.62 7.89
CA LEU A 83 -31.80 9.36 8.09
C LEU A 83 -30.75 8.90 7.08
N LEU A 84 -29.89 9.84 6.69
CA LEU A 84 -28.72 9.63 5.88
C LEU A 84 -27.50 9.95 6.75
N GLU A 85 -26.66 8.95 7.00
CA GLU A 85 -25.42 9.12 7.75
C GLU A 85 -24.24 9.01 6.81
N THR A 86 -23.38 10.02 6.83
CA THR A 86 -22.21 10.08 5.97
C THR A 86 -20.96 9.61 6.71
N ALA A 87 -19.96 9.14 5.96
CA ALA A 87 -18.71 8.62 6.54
C ALA A 87 -17.91 9.63 7.39
N ASP A 88 -18.16 10.93 7.24
CA ASP A 88 -17.61 12.05 8.04
C ASP A 88 -18.44 12.38 9.30
N GLY A 89 -19.45 11.56 9.63
CA GLY A 89 -20.21 11.65 10.88
C GLY A 89 -21.38 12.64 10.83
N GLU A 90 -21.73 13.15 9.65
CA GLU A 90 -22.93 13.98 9.49
C GLU A 90 -24.18 13.09 9.42
N THR A 91 -25.23 13.50 10.14
CA THR A 91 -26.53 12.81 10.12
C THR A 91 -27.58 13.80 9.65
N LEU A 92 -28.18 13.51 8.49
CA LEU A 92 -29.19 14.35 7.86
C LEU A 92 -30.53 13.60 7.83
N ARG A 93 -31.64 14.33 8.00
CA ARG A 93 -32.95 13.80 7.67
C ARG A 93 -33.12 13.82 6.16
N LEU A 94 -33.81 12.82 5.61
CA LEU A 94 -34.04 12.79 4.18
C LEU A 94 -34.75 14.06 3.65
N GLU A 95 -35.63 14.66 4.46
CA GLU A 95 -36.32 15.91 4.13
C GLU A 95 -35.39 17.13 3.97
N GLU A 96 -34.17 17.07 4.51
CA GLU A 96 -33.16 18.13 4.42
C GLU A 96 -32.38 18.04 3.10
N VAL A 97 -32.39 16.89 2.43
CA VAL A 97 -31.67 16.67 1.17
C VAL A 97 -32.60 16.97 0.00
N THR A 98 -32.38 18.11 -0.66
CA THR A 98 -33.25 18.61 -1.73
C THR A 98 -32.41 19.08 -2.93
N PRO A 99 -33.02 19.35 -4.10
CA PRO A 99 -32.29 19.91 -5.23
C PRO A 99 -31.65 21.27 -4.95
N ASP A 100 -32.21 22.05 -4.02
CA ASP A 100 -31.67 23.35 -3.60
C ASP A 100 -30.54 23.21 -2.55
N ASP A 101 -30.49 22.09 -1.83
CA ASP A 101 -29.48 21.78 -0.82
C ASP A 101 -29.05 20.29 -0.90
N PRO A 102 -28.32 19.91 -1.97
CA PRO A 102 -27.97 18.51 -2.20
C PRO A 102 -26.71 18.12 -1.41
N ILE A 103 -26.61 16.86 -1.00
CA ILE A 103 -25.43 16.36 -0.30
C ILE A 103 -24.33 15.99 -1.29
N ALA A 104 -23.08 16.39 -1.00
CA ALA A 104 -21.95 15.98 -1.83
C ALA A 104 -21.79 14.46 -1.77
N PHE A 105 -21.84 13.80 -2.92
CA PHE A 105 -21.69 12.36 -3.05
C PHE A 105 -20.57 12.05 -4.04
N PRO A 106 -19.30 12.40 -3.73
CA PRO A 106 -18.16 12.11 -4.59
C PRO A 106 -17.90 10.60 -4.70
N VAL A 107 -17.12 10.18 -5.71
CA VAL A 107 -16.79 8.75 -5.90
C VAL A 107 -16.11 8.19 -4.66
N GLY A 108 -16.57 7.02 -4.22
CA GLY A 108 -16.08 6.34 -3.04
C GLY A 108 -16.74 6.76 -1.73
N ARG A 109 -17.54 7.85 -1.70
CA ARG A 109 -18.32 8.21 -0.51
C ARG A 109 -19.40 7.17 -0.26
N THR A 110 -19.57 6.80 1.00
CA THR A 110 -20.63 5.90 1.47
C THR A 110 -21.63 6.70 2.30
N VAL A 111 -22.91 6.44 2.08
CA VAL A 111 -24.04 6.95 2.85
C VAL A 111 -24.76 5.74 3.42
N VAL A 112 -24.91 5.70 4.74
CA VAL A 112 -25.75 4.73 5.44
C VAL A 112 -27.16 5.29 5.47
N VAL A 113 -28.12 4.55 4.94
CA VAL A 113 -29.54 4.89 5.01
C VAL A 113 -30.12 4.17 6.21
N VAL A 114 -30.67 4.92 7.17
CA VAL A 114 -31.28 4.39 8.40
C VAL A 114 -32.77 4.70 8.38
N VAL A 115 -33.60 3.65 8.34
CA VAL A 115 -35.06 3.75 8.40
C VAL A 115 -35.54 3.46 9.81
N LYS A 116 -35.89 4.52 10.55
CA LYS A 116 -36.38 4.41 11.93
C LYS A 116 -37.72 3.71 12.03
N ASP A 117 -37.95 3.07 13.18
CA ASP A 117 -39.21 2.44 13.55
C ASP A 117 -39.72 1.44 12.49
N MET A 118 -38.79 0.80 11.77
CA MET A 118 -39.04 -0.28 10.84
C MET A 118 -38.20 -1.48 11.28
N ASN A 119 -38.84 -2.65 11.30
CA ASN A 119 -38.16 -3.91 11.55
C ASN A 119 -38.47 -4.86 10.40
N ILE A 120 -37.46 -5.59 9.94
CA ILE A 120 -37.61 -6.62 8.91
C ILE A 120 -37.00 -7.94 9.41
N PRO A 121 -37.73 -9.06 9.28
CA PRO A 121 -37.25 -10.34 9.80
C PRO A 121 -36.12 -10.89 8.93
N PRO A 122 -35.25 -11.78 9.44
CA PRO A 122 -34.29 -12.46 8.58
C PRO A 122 -34.94 -13.13 7.36
N GLY A 123 -34.30 -13.01 6.21
CA GLY A 123 -34.79 -13.49 4.92
C GLY A 123 -34.36 -12.59 3.76
N ASP A 124 -34.88 -12.92 2.58
CA ASP A 124 -34.68 -12.12 1.38
C ASP A 124 -35.60 -10.90 1.40
N HIS A 125 -35.06 -9.75 0.99
CA HIS A 125 -35.75 -8.48 0.97
C HIS A 125 -35.48 -7.72 -0.32
N ASP A 126 -36.53 -7.14 -0.87
CA ASP A 126 -36.45 -6.25 -2.02
C ASP A 126 -36.41 -4.80 -1.56
N ILE A 127 -35.44 -4.04 -2.06
CA ILE A 127 -35.27 -2.60 -1.81
C ILE A 127 -35.41 -1.88 -3.14
N VAL A 128 -36.29 -0.89 -3.18
CA VAL A 128 -36.46 0.02 -4.33
C VAL A 128 -36.18 1.44 -3.88
N ILE A 129 -35.26 2.12 -4.55
CA ILE A 129 -34.91 3.52 -4.28
C ILE A 129 -35.08 4.32 -5.57
N GLU A 130 -35.99 5.29 -5.57
CA GLU A 130 -36.08 6.34 -6.59
C GLU A 130 -35.45 7.60 -6.01
N PHE A 131 -34.41 8.12 -6.66
CA PHE A 131 -33.62 9.24 -6.15
C PHE A 131 -33.09 10.12 -7.28
N THR A 132 -32.87 11.39 -6.99
CA THR A 132 -32.27 12.34 -7.92
C THR A 132 -30.81 12.55 -7.53
N ALA A 133 -29.90 12.42 -8.49
CA ALA A 133 -28.48 12.76 -8.28
C ALA A 133 -27.94 13.57 -9.45
N GLU A 134 -27.26 14.68 -9.19
CA GLU A 134 -26.58 15.46 -10.22
C GLU A 134 -25.20 14.87 -10.52
N PRO A 135 -24.78 14.74 -11.80
CA PRO A 135 -25.45 15.20 -13.02
C PRO A 135 -26.37 14.15 -13.68
N PHE A 136 -26.65 13.04 -13.01
CA PHE A 136 -27.38 11.90 -13.58
C PHE A 136 -28.88 12.12 -13.77
N GLY A 137 -29.50 13.00 -12.98
CA GLY A 137 -30.94 13.18 -12.94
C GLY A 137 -31.63 12.13 -12.07
N ASP A 138 -32.86 11.77 -12.44
CA ASP A 138 -33.68 10.81 -11.69
C ASP A 138 -33.25 9.37 -12.00
N LEU A 139 -33.02 8.60 -10.95
CA LEU A 139 -32.51 7.24 -11.00
C LEU A 139 -33.42 6.31 -10.19
N MET A 140 -33.53 5.06 -10.64
CA MET A 140 -34.24 4.01 -9.94
C MET A 140 -33.31 2.82 -9.72
N LEU A 141 -33.28 2.34 -8.49
CA LEU A 141 -32.46 1.23 -8.03
C LEU A 141 -33.36 0.15 -7.45
N GLU A 142 -33.34 -1.05 -8.01
CA GLU A 142 -34.07 -2.22 -7.51
C GLU A 142 -33.08 -3.35 -7.20
N ILE A 143 -33.03 -3.77 -5.94
CA ILE A 143 -32.05 -4.74 -5.42
C ILE A 143 -32.71 -5.71 -4.45
N GLY A 144 -32.32 -6.98 -4.54
CA GLY A 144 -32.55 -7.96 -3.48
C GLY A 144 -31.33 -8.05 -2.57
N ASP A 145 -31.53 -8.01 -1.25
CA ASP A 145 -30.52 -8.35 -0.24
C ASP A 145 -31.09 -9.32 0.79
N THR A 146 -30.22 -10.05 1.48
CA THR A 146 -30.64 -11.07 2.44
C THR A 146 -30.15 -10.70 3.83
N ILE A 147 -31.07 -10.46 4.76
CA ILE A 147 -30.73 -10.48 6.18
C ILE A 147 -30.60 -11.94 6.57
N ARG A 148 -29.37 -12.38 6.77
CA ARG A 148 -29.11 -13.72 7.26
C ARG A 148 -29.30 -13.74 8.77
N ASP A 149 -30.08 -14.69 9.27
CA ASP A 149 -30.10 -15.02 10.70
C ASP A 149 -28.81 -15.79 11.02
N GLU A 150 -27.67 -15.09 11.03
CA GLU A 150 -26.39 -15.70 11.38
C GLU A 150 -26.26 -15.92 12.91
N GLY A 151 -27.32 -15.61 13.68
CA GLY A 151 -27.21 -15.44 15.12
C GLY A 151 -26.26 -14.29 15.46
N ARG A 152 -26.17 -13.91 16.74
CA ARG A 152 -25.13 -12.98 17.19
C ARG A 152 -23.82 -13.76 17.23
N LEU A 153 -23.09 -13.78 16.11
CA LEU A 153 -21.76 -14.36 16.06
C LEU A 153 -20.85 -13.63 17.07
N PRO A 154 -19.94 -14.34 17.75
CA PRO A 154 -18.95 -13.69 18.61
C PRO A 154 -18.16 -12.67 17.81
N SER A 155 -18.02 -11.46 18.35
CA SER A 155 -17.27 -10.37 17.76
C SER A 155 -16.34 -9.77 18.80
N ILE A 156 -15.17 -9.30 18.36
CA ILE A 156 -14.26 -8.54 19.21
C ILE A 156 -15.00 -7.27 19.70
N PRO A 157 -14.98 -6.97 21.01
CA PRO A 157 -15.59 -5.75 21.53
C PRO A 157 -15.01 -4.50 20.85
N ARG A 158 -15.91 -3.58 20.49
CA ARG A 158 -15.57 -2.32 19.83
C ARG A 158 -16.41 -1.21 20.43
N ASP A 159 -15.79 -0.07 20.68
CA ASP A 159 -16.48 1.17 21.05
C ASP A 159 -16.72 2.01 19.79
N GLY A 160 -17.94 2.53 19.64
CA GLY A 160 -18.35 3.32 18.47
C GLY A 160 -17.91 4.78 18.53
N GLU A 161 -17.66 5.32 19.73
CA GLU A 161 -17.25 6.72 19.94
C GLU A 161 -15.74 6.85 20.09
N ASP A 162 -15.13 6.03 20.96
CA ASP A 162 -13.67 6.03 21.19
C ASP A 162 -13.14 4.60 21.38
N ASN A 163 -12.73 4.01 20.27
CA ASN A 163 -12.20 2.64 20.22
C ASN A 163 -10.74 2.51 20.71
N TYR A 164 -10.10 3.60 21.12
CA TYR A 164 -8.73 3.59 21.69
C TYR A 164 -8.71 3.99 23.16
N SER A 165 -9.87 4.29 23.76
CA SER A 165 -10.02 4.52 25.18
C SER A 165 -9.54 3.33 26.03
N GLU A 166 -9.09 3.62 27.25
CA GLU A 166 -8.71 2.59 28.24
C GLU A 166 -9.84 1.57 28.46
N SER A 167 -11.10 2.01 28.49
CA SER A 167 -12.27 1.14 28.63
C SER A 167 -12.47 0.21 27.43
N ALA A 168 -12.31 0.72 26.19
CA ALA A 168 -12.43 -0.10 24.99
C ALA A 168 -11.30 -1.14 24.91
N ILE A 169 -10.09 -0.77 25.33
CA ILE A 169 -8.93 -1.68 25.41
C ILE A 169 -9.17 -2.75 26.49
N ALA A 170 -9.55 -2.35 27.70
CA ALA A 170 -9.86 -3.28 28.80
C ALA A 170 -10.98 -4.25 28.43
N GLY A 171 -12.05 -3.78 27.77
CA GLY A 171 -13.12 -4.66 27.29
C GLY A 171 -12.64 -5.73 26.31
N ARG A 172 -11.62 -5.44 25.49
CA ARG A 172 -10.98 -6.45 24.63
C ARG A 172 -10.08 -7.40 25.41
N HIS A 173 -9.40 -6.93 26.46
CA HIS A 173 -8.64 -7.82 27.35
C HIS A 173 -9.55 -8.79 28.09
N ASP A 174 -10.65 -8.30 28.69
CA ASP A 174 -11.66 -9.12 29.35
C ASP A 174 -12.24 -10.18 28.39
N TYR A 175 -12.51 -9.78 27.14
CA TYR A 175 -12.95 -10.69 26.10
C TYR A 175 -11.89 -11.77 25.78
N LEU A 176 -10.62 -11.39 25.62
CA LEU A 176 -9.55 -12.34 25.34
C LEU A 176 -9.35 -13.33 26.50
N GLU A 177 -9.39 -12.86 27.74
CA GLU A 177 -9.31 -13.72 28.92
C GLU A 177 -10.51 -14.67 28.98
N ALA A 178 -11.73 -14.17 28.75
CA ALA A 178 -12.94 -14.99 28.77
C ALA A 178 -12.93 -16.08 27.69
N GLU A 179 -12.49 -15.76 26.47
CA GLU A 179 -12.49 -16.68 25.33
C GLU A 179 -11.32 -17.66 25.35
N THR A 180 -10.15 -17.24 25.85
CA THR A 180 -8.90 -18.03 25.76
C THR A 180 -8.42 -18.59 27.09
N GLY A 181 -8.88 -18.04 28.21
CA GLY A 181 -8.38 -18.33 29.55
C GLY A 181 -6.97 -17.80 29.82
N VAL A 182 -6.45 -16.92 28.96
CA VAL A 182 -5.11 -16.34 29.07
C VAL A 182 -5.20 -14.89 29.53
N ASP A 183 -4.55 -14.61 30.65
CA ASP A 183 -4.30 -13.24 31.13
C ASP A 183 -3.05 -12.66 30.44
N LEU A 184 -3.14 -11.42 29.96
CA LEU A 184 -2.10 -10.76 29.18
C LEU A 184 -1.23 -9.88 30.07
N GLU A 185 0.01 -10.31 30.33
CA GLU A 185 0.94 -9.56 31.18
C GLU A 185 1.72 -8.45 30.43
N HIS A 186 2.26 -8.74 29.24
CA HIS A 186 3.21 -7.84 28.57
C HIS A 186 2.60 -7.05 27.41
N VAL A 187 1.57 -7.59 26.76
CA VAL A 187 0.92 -6.92 25.63
C VAL A 187 0.34 -5.56 26.05
N PRO A 188 -0.33 -5.42 27.21
CA PRO A 188 -0.88 -4.13 27.66
C PRO A 188 0.18 -3.12 28.13
N GLU A 189 1.46 -3.51 28.23
CA GLU A 189 2.52 -2.67 28.77
C GLU A 189 3.20 -1.85 27.67
N TYR A 190 2.63 -0.69 27.36
CA TYR A 190 3.14 0.25 26.36
C TYR A 190 3.29 1.67 26.92
N SER A 191 4.24 2.44 26.38
CA SER A 191 4.69 3.71 26.95
C SER A 191 4.14 4.96 26.25
N PHE A 192 3.08 4.83 25.45
CA PHE A 192 2.50 5.92 24.65
C PHE A 192 0.97 5.89 24.68
N ASP A 193 0.34 6.98 24.29
CA ASP A 193 -1.12 7.07 24.18
C ASP A 193 -1.64 6.15 23.07
N ALA A 194 -2.58 5.26 23.37
CA ALA A 194 -3.15 4.32 22.40
C ALA A 194 -3.80 5.03 21.20
N ALA A 195 -4.29 6.27 21.36
CA ALA A 195 -4.80 7.08 20.26
C ALA A 195 -3.75 7.36 19.18
N ARG A 196 -2.45 7.28 19.51
CA ARG A 196 -1.36 7.39 18.52
C ARG A 196 -1.34 6.21 17.53
N GLY A 197 -1.99 5.09 17.87
CA GLY A 197 -2.19 3.96 16.95
C GLY A 197 -3.35 4.15 15.98
N GLU A 198 -4.15 5.22 16.13
CA GLU A 198 -5.27 5.49 15.24
C GLU A 198 -4.82 5.70 13.80
N GLY A 199 -5.38 4.91 12.88
CA GLY A 199 -4.98 4.88 11.47
C GLY A 199 -3.79 3.97 11.17
N ASN A 200 -3.14 3.39 12.19
CA ASN A 200 -2.09 2.39 12.05
C ASN A 200 -2.55 0.97 12.39
N ILE A 201 -3.49 0.83 13.34
CA ILE A 201 -3.93 -0.49 13.81
C ILE A 201 -5.36 -0.43 14.35
N GLU A 202 -6.24 -1.32 13.87
CA GLU A 202 -7.58 -1.50 14.43
C GLU A 202 -7.55 -2.51 15.58
N ASN A 203 -8.59 -2.48 16.42
CA ASN A 203 -8.73 -3.43 17.52
C ASN A 203 -7.48 -3.53 18.43
N PHE A 204 -6.77 -2.42 18.62
CA PHE A 204 -5.64 -2.26 19.56
C PHE A 204 -5.83 -2.94 20.94
N VAL A 205 -4.91 -3.85 21.29
CA VAL A 205 -4.86 -4.51 22.61
C VAL A 205 -3.54 -4.24 23.34
N GLY A 206 -2.65 -3.44 22.74
CA GLY A 206 -1.30 -3.22 23.23
C GLY A 206 -0.26 -3.42 22.14
N VAL A 207 0.98 -3.78 22.52
CA VAL A 207 2.13 -3.79 21.59
C VAL A 207 2.94 -5.08 21.64
N ALA A 208 3.61 -5.37 20.52
CA ALA A 208 4.67 -6.37 20.49
C ALA A 208 6.01 -5.72 20.86
N GLN A 209 6.75 -6.32 21.79
CA GLN A 209 8.06 -5.84 22.21
C GLN A 209 9.15 -6.62 21.47
N VAL A 210 9.79 -5.99 20.48
CA VAL A 210 10.92 -6.56 19.72
C VAL A 210 12.23 -5.96 20.23
N PRO A 211 13.27 -6.77 20.55
CA PRO A 211 14.55 -6.22 21.00
C PRO A 211 15.15 -5.26 19.97
N LEU A 212 15.59 -4.09 20.43
CA LEU A 212 16.21 -3.04 19.62
C LEU A 212 17.71 -2.95 19.93
N GLY A 213 18.54 -3.17 18.91
CA GLY A 213 19.99 -2.98 18.98
C GLY A 213 20.46 -1.83 18.10
N VAL A 214 21.71 -1.40 18.29
CA VAL A 214 22.35 -0.38 17.44
C VAL A 214 23.59 -0.99 16.79
N ALA A 215 23.67 -0.95 15.47
CA ALA A 215 24.84 -1.33 14.70
C ALA A 215 25.64 -0.10 14.23
N GLY A 216 26.96 -0.25 14.14
CA GLY A 216 27.84 0.77 13.52
C GLY A 216 28.57 1.67 14.52
N PRO A 217 28.72 2.98 14.24
CA PRO A 217 28.08 3.69 13.13
C PRO A 217 28.65 3.29 11.77
N VAL A 218 27.88 3.51 10.69
CA VAL A 218 28.36 3.42 9.30
C VAL A 218 28.63 4.83 8.76
N LYS A 219 29.78 5.02 8.12
CA LYS A 219 30.10 6.25 7.41
C LYS A 219 29.51 6.17 6.00
N VAL A 220 28.66 7.12 5.66
CA VAL A 220 28.06 7.26 4.33
C VAL A 220 28.57 8.56 3.72
N ASP A 221 28.98 8.46 2.45
CA ASP A 221 29.39 9.56 1.56
C ASP A 221 28.41 9.56 0.36
N GLY A 222 27.17 9.93 0.66
CA GLY A 222 26.08 9.96 -0.31
C GLY A 222 25.72 11.38 -0.76
N GLU A 223 24.83 11.48 -1.73
CA GLU A 223 24.34 12.78 -2.22
C GLU A 223 23.40 13.46 -1.21
N HIS A 224 22.79 12.66 -0.33
CA HIS A 224 21.83 13.11 0.68
C HIS A 224 22.27 12.77 2.12
N ALA A 225 23.07 11.71 2.32
CA ALA A 225 23.62 11.28 3.59
C ALA A 225 25.14 11.45 3.62
N ASP A 226 25.64 12.45 4.35
CA ASP A 226 27.07 12.67 4.59
C ASP A 226 27.36 12.65 6.09
N GLY A 227 27.94 11.56 6.58
CA GLY A 227 28.27 11.44 8.00
C GLY A 227 28.36 10.02 8.54
N TYR A 228 28.34 9.91 9.88
CA TYR A 228 28.35 8.65 10.62
C TYR A 228 26.98 8.40 11.24
N TYR A 229 26.35 7.27 10.90
CA TYR A 229 24.99 6.96 11.32
C TYR A 229 24.95 5.71 12.20
N PRO A 230 24.46 5.80 13.45
CA PRO A 230 24.20 4.64 14.31
C PRO A 230 22.90 3.97 13.89
N ILE A 231 22.96 2.75 13.38
CA ILE A 231 21.81 2.10 12.72
C ILE A 231 20.96 1.33 13.75
N PRO A 232 19.71 1.75 14.03
CA PRO A 232 18.81 0.99 14.86
C PRO A 232 18.29 -0.25 14.11
N LEU A 233 18.33 -1.42 14.77
CA LEU A 233 17.90 -2.69 14.19
C LEU A 233 17.04 -3.43 15.23
N ALA A 234 15.75 -3.59 14.94
CA ALA A 234 14.81 -4.34 15.76
C ALA A 234 14.76 -5.80 15.31
N THR A 235 15.26 -6.72 16.12
CA THR A 235 15.37 -8.14 15.71
C THR A 235 15.36 -9.10 16.88
N THR A 236 14.94 -10.33 16.61
CA THR A 236 15.09 -11.48 17.51
C THR A 236 16.19 -12.45 17.04
N GLU A 237 16.80 -12.18 15.88
CA GLU A 237 17.88 -13.00 15.33
C GLU A 237 19.21 -12.67 16.02
N GLY A 238 19.74 -13.64 16.76
CA GLY A 238 21.04 -13.51 17.41
C GLY A 238 22.17 -13.27 16.39
N THR A 239 23.21 -12.54 16.79
CA THR A 239 24.38 -12.18 15.95
C THR A 239 24.11 -11.16 14.84
N LEU A 240 22.86 -10.86 14.47
CA LEU A 240 22.56 -9.92 13.38
C LEU A 240 23.22 -8.56 13.61
N VAL A 241 22.93 -7.89 14.72
CA VAL A 241 23.47 -6.55 15.03
C VAL A 241 25.01 -6.54 15.05
N ALA A 242 25.62 -7.59 15.58
CA ALA A 242 27.07 -7.74 15.63
C ALA A 242 27.69 -7.94 14.23
N SER A 243 27.03 -8.73 13.38
CA SER A 243 27.45 -8.97 11.99
C SER A 243 27.39 -7.68 11.18
N TYR A 244 26.28 -6.93 11.25
CA TYR A 244 26.16 -5.65 10.56
C TYR A 244 27.20 -4.65 11.07
N SER A 245 27.43 -4.57 12.39
CA SER A 245 28.49 -3.72 12.96
C SER A 245 29.89 -4.06 12.45
N ARG A 246 30.19 -5.34 12.26
CA ARG A 246 31.46 -5.79 11.67
C ARG A 246 31.62 -5.29 10.24
N GLY A 247 30.58 -5.42 9.41
CA GLY A 247 30.60 -4.89 8.04
C GLY A 247 30.75 -3.37 7.99
N MET A 248 30.02 -2.65 8.84
CA MET A 248 30.09 -1.17 8.93
C MET A 248 31.50 -0.71 9.32
N LYS A 249 32.17 -1.44 10.22
CA LYS A 249 33.56 -1.15 10.55
C LYS A 249 34.51 -1.35 9.36
N ALA A 250 34.30 -2.37 8.53
CA ALA A 250 35.07 -2.58 7.30
C ALA A 250 34.90 -1.39 6.34
N ILE A 251 33.65 -0.97 6.12
CA ILE A 251 33.32 0.21 5.31
C ILE A 251 34.04 1.46 5.84
N ASN A 252 34.00 1.69 7.15
CA ASN A 252 34.63 2.87 7.76
C ASN A 252 36.16 2.87 7.61
N MET A 253 36.80 1.70 7.71
CA MET A 253 38.25 1.55 7.48
C MET A 253 38.65 1.95 6.06
N SER A 254 37.73 1.79 5.11
CA SER A 254 37.90 2.17 3.70
C SER A 254 37.44 3.60 3.36
N GLY A 255 37.09 4.40 4.38
CA GLY A 255 36.74 5.80 4.19
C GLY A 255 35.24 6.08 4.02
N GLY A 256 34.38 5.07 4.13
CA GLY A 256 32.92 5.19 4.02
C GLY A 256 32.34 4.54 2.77
N ALA A 257 31.03 4.34 2.75
CA ALA A 257 30.30 3.85 1.59
C ALA A 257 29.82 5.03 0.76
N THR A 258 30.14 5.03 -0.54
CA THR A 258 29.53 5.96 -1.49
C THR A 258 28.11 5.50 -1.80
N ALA A 259 27.13 6.39 -1.75
CA ALA A 259 25.73 6.04 -2.00
C ALA A 259 25.05 7.02 -2.96
N THR A 260 24.12 6.52 -3.80
CA THR A 260 23.43 7.34 -4.80
C THR A 260 22.03 6.80 -5.08
N VAL A 261 21.03 7.68 -4.98
CA VAL A 261 19.66 7.40 -5.44
C VAL A 261 19.56 7.75 -6.93
N THR A 262 19.32 6.75 -7.77
CA THR A 262 19.29 6.91 -9.23
C THR A 262 17.87 7.06 -9.81
N ASP A 263 16.85 6.64 -9.07
CA ASP A 263 15.46 6.73 -9.50
C ASP A 263 14.50 6.67 -8.29
N ASP A 264 13.33 7.27 -8.44
CA ASP A 264 12.30 7.36 -7.40
C ASP A 264 10.89 7.41 -8.00
N LYS A 265 10.16 6.30 -7.87
CA LYS A 265 8.79 6.18 -8.37
C LYS A 265 7.99 5.16 -7.55
N MET A 266 6.84 5.55 -7.02
CA MET A 266 5.86 4.61 -6.49
C MET A 266 4.79 4.31 -7.54
N ASN A 267 4.32 3.06 -7.63
CA ASN A 267 3.46 2.62 -8.71
C ASN A 267 2.10 2.10 -8.25
N ARG A 268 1.09 2.29 -9.09
CA ARG A 268 -0.17 1.55 -9.10
C ARG A 268 -0.46 1.08 -10.51
N ALA A 269 -0.97 -0.14 -10.66
CA ALA A 269 -1.12 -0.74 -11.99
C ALA A 269 -2.53 -1.25 -12.24
N PRO A 270 -3.44 -0.40 -12.69
CA PRO A 270 -4.74 -0.81 -13.17
C PRO A 270 -4.66 -1.77 -14.35
N ILE A 271 -5.70 -2.58 -14.50
CA ILE A 271 -5.93 -3.44 -15.65
C ILE A 271 -7.31 -3.15 -16.24
N PHE A 272 -7.36 -2.98 -17.55
CA PHE A 272 -8.56 -2.79 -18.34
C PHE A 272 -8.78 -4.00 -19.25
N VAL A 273 -10.02 -4.49 -19.33
CA VAL A 273 -10.42 -5.68 -20.10
C VAL A 273 -11.32 -5.27 -21.25
N PHE A 274 -11.11 -5.88 -22.42
CA PHE A 274 -11.78 -5.56 -23.66
C PHE A 274 -12.32 -6.81 -24.36
N GLU A 275 -13.18 -6.64 -25.36
CA GLU A 275 -13.69 -7.76 -26.18
C GLU A 275 -12.55 -8.54 -26.86
N ASP A 276 -11.55 -7.82 -27.39
CA ASP A 276 -10.41 -8.42 -28.06
C ASP A 276 -9.12 -7.60 -27.91
N ALA A 277 -8.01 -8.20 -28.36
CA ALA A 277 -6.68 -7.59 -28.29
C ALA A 277 -6.51 -6.32 -29.15
N ARG A 278 -7.36 -6.11 -30.18
CA ARG A 278 -7.30 -4.90 -31.00
C ARG A 278 -7.90 -3.74 -30.26
N ASN A 279 -9.04 -3.94 -29.60
CA ASN A 279 -9.66 -2.93 -28.75
C ASN A 279 -8.72 -2.55 -27.59
N ALA A 280 -8.05 -3.52 -26.97
CA ALA A 280 -7.06 -3.25 -25.92
C ALA A 280 -5.89 -2.40 -26.41
N ARG A 281 -5.35 -2.69 -27.62
CA ARG A 281 -4.31 -1.87 -28.24
C ARG A 281 -4.81 -0.45 -28.55
N ASP A 282 -6.00 -0.32 -29.13
CA ASP A 282 -6.55 0.99 -29.50
C ASP A 282 -6.81 1.85 -28.25
N PHE A 283 -7.22 1.23 -27.14
CA PHE A 283 -7.28 1.87 -25.82
C PHE A 283 -5.93 2.33 -25.33
N ARG A 284 -4.91 1.46 -25.39
CA ARG A 284 -3.53 1.81 -25.02
C ARG A 284 -3.05 3.03 -25.81
N ASP A 285 -3.24 3.04 -27.12
CA ASP A 285 -2.80 4.16 -27.98
C ASP A 285 -3.54 5.45 -27.63
N TRP A 286 -4.84 5.39 -27.36
CA TRP A 286 -5.62 6.53 -26.88
C TRP A 286 -5.13 7.07 -25.54
N VAL A 287 -4.79 6.20 -24.58
CA VAL A 287 -4.24 6.61 -23.28
C VAL A 287 -2.96 7.42 -23.45
N PHE A 288 -2.04 6.99 -24.31
CA PHE A 288 -0.80 7.73 -24.54
C PHE A 288 -1.00 9.02 -25.35
N GLU A 289 -2.01 9.08 -26.22
CA GLU A 289 -2.40 10.34 -26.88
C GLU A 289 -2.96 11.37 -25.89
N HIS A 290 -3.60 10.91 -24.81
CA HIS A 290 -4.25 11.75 -23.79
C HIS A 290 -3.46 11.80 -22.47
N TYR A 291 -2.16 11.48 -22.48
CA TYR A 291 -1.32 11.40 -21.28
C TYR A 291 -1.39 12.68 -20.42
N ASP A 292 -1.33 13.86 -21.04
CA ASP A 292 -1.32 15.14 -20.32
C ASP A 292 -2.63 15.38 -19.55
N SER A 293 -3.78 15.03 -20.15
CA SER A 293 -5.08 15.11 -19.47
C SER A 293 -5.19 14.09 -18.34
N ILE A 294 -4.69 12.86 -18.55
CA ILE A 294 -4.66 11.83 -17.52
C ILE A 294 -3.77 12.26 -16.34
N LYS A 295 -2.64 12.91 -16.62
CA LYS A 295 -1.73 13.49 -15.63
C LYS A 295 -2.43 14.55 -14.79
N GLU A 296 -3.10 15.51 -15.43
CA GLU A 296 -3.87 16.56 -14.74
C GLU A 296 -4.87 15.96 -13.74
N GLN A 297 -5.66 14.98 -14.19
CA GLN A 297 -6.67 14.33 -13.35
C GLN A 297 -6.09 13.49 -12.22
N ALA A 298 -4.92 12.87 -12.42
CA ALA A 298 -4.24 12.15 -11.36
C ALA A 298 -3.75 13.10 -10.25
N GLU A 299 -3.18 14.24 -10.64
CA GLU A 299 -2.51 15.20 -9.75
C GLU A 299 -3.50 16.09 -8.99
N GLU A 300 -4.76 16.23 -9.45
CA GLU A 300 -5.82 16.93 -8.71
C GLU A 300 -6.09 16.32 -7.32
N THR A 301 -5.79 15.03 -7.12
CA THR A 301 -6.07 14.32 -5.86
C THR A 301 -5.04 14.55 -4.76
N SER A 302 -3.88 15.15 -5.07
CA SER A 302 -2.79 15.32 -4.12
C SER A 302 -1.86 16.46 -4.51
N SER A 303 -1.50 17.30 -3.54
CA SER A 303 -0.50 18.35 -3.74
C SER A 303 0.95 17.85 -3.83
N VAL A 304 1.18 16.54 -3.66
CA VAL A 304 2.53 15.93 -3.60
C VAL A 304 2.75 14.87 -4.68
N ALA A 305 1.69 14.17 -5.11
CA ALA A 305 1.82 13.16 -6.15
C ALA A 305 2.07 13.82 -7.51
N GLU A 306 3.15 13.42 -8.20
CA GLU A 306 3.45 13.83 -9.57
C GLU A 306 3.48 12.58 -10.46
N LEU A 307 2.60 12.48 -11.46
CA LEU A 307 2.62 11.38 -12.43
C LEU A 307 3.78 11.58 -13.40
N VAL A 308 4.79 10.71 -13.33
CA VAL A 308 6.01 10.83 -14.15
C VAL A 308 6.02 9.90 -15.35
N GLU A 309 5.31 8.78 -15.28
CA GLU A 309 5.19 7.84 -16.40
C GLU A 309 3.96 6.95 -16.30
N ILE A 310 3.53 6.41 -17.44
CA ILE A 310 2.64 5.24 -17.52
C ILE A 310 3.35 4.21 -18.40
N GLU A 311 3.62 3.03 -17.87
CA GLU A 311 4.11 1.89 -18.65
C GLU A 311 2.94 1.03 -19.10
N ASP A 312 3.03 0.39 -20.27
CA ASP A 312 2.01 -0.53 -20.77
C ASP A 312 2.52 -1.97 -20.90
N TYR A 313 1.75 -2.90 -20.34
CA TYR A 313 1.97 -4.33 -20.43
C TYR A 313 0.72 -4.99 -21.00
N MET A 314 0.73 -5.23 -22.32
CA MET A 314 -0.40 -5.80 -23.04
C MET A 314 -0.38 -7.33 -22.98
N THR A 315 -1.50 -7.96 -22.63
CA THR A 315 -1.64 -9.42 -22.64
C THR A 315 -3.08 -9.82 -22.95
N ASN A 316 -3.29 -10.78 -23.85
CA ASN A 316 -4.62 -11.15 -24.34
C ASN A 316 -5.42 -9.91 -24.81
N ASN A 317 -6.64 -9.77 -24.30
CA ASN A 317 -7.55 -8.63 -24.42
C ASN A 317 -7.44 -7.66 -23.23
N PHE A 318 -6.31 -7.64 -22.53
CA PHE A 318 -6.07 -6.79 -21.35
C PHE A 318 -4.99 -5.75 -21.61
N ALA A 319 -5.22 -4.55 -21.09
CA ALA A 319 -4.22 -3.49 -20.99
C ALA A 319 -3.86 -3.28 -19.52
N HIS A 320 -2.67 -3.73 -19.10
CA HIS A 320 -2.13 -3.36 -17.80
C HIS A 320 -1.36 -2.05 -17.97
N LEU A 321 -1.76 -1.03 -17.23
CA LEU A 321 -1.12 0.28 -17.27
C LEU A 321 -0.50 0.54 -15.90
N ARG A 322 0.82 0.62 -15.81
CA ARG A 322 1.56 0.84 -14.56
C ARG A 322 1.89 2.32 -14.46
N PHE A 323 1.09 3.04 -13.68
CA PHE A 323 1.27 4.46 -13.41
C PHE A 323 2.41 4.61 -12.39
N GLY A 324 3.39 5.47 -12.69
CA GLY A 324 4.53 5.76 -11.83
C GLY A 324 4.50 7.21 -11.36
N TYR A 325 4.66 7.42 -10.06
CA TYR A 325 4.55 8.72 -9.42
C TYR A 325 5.76 9.04 -8.55
N ARG A 326 6.17 10.31 -8.50
CA ARG A 326 6.93 10.83 -7.35
C ARG A 326 5.96 11.16 -6.22
N THR A 327 6.38 10.92 -4.98
CA THR A 327 5.49 10.95 -3.80
C THR A 327 6.07 11.73 -2.61
N GLY A 328 7.11 12.52 -2.86
CA GLY A 328 7.85 13.22 -1.79
C GLY A 328 8.46 12.22 -0.82
N ASP A 329 8.30 12.47 0.48
CA ASP A 329 8.87 11.66 1.57
C ASP A 329 7.96 10.54 2.10
N ALA A 330 6.74 10.43 1.57
CA ALA A 330 5.86 9.32 1.89
C ALA A 330 6.24 8.07 1.09
N ALA A 331 5.96 6.87 1.61
CA ALA A 331 6.04 5.64 0.82
C ALA A 331 5.07 5.68 -0.37
N GLY A 332 3.93 6.37 -0.21
CA GLY A 332 3.07 6.78 -1.32
C GLY A 332 2.06 5.74 -1.81
N GLN A 333 2.03 4.50 -1.30
CA GLN A 333 1.14 3.43 -1.80
C GLN A 333 -0.36 3.81 -1.83
N ASN A 334 -0.86 4.42 -0.76
CA ASN A 334 -2.25 4.88 -0.66
C ASN A 334 -2.50 6.12 -1.52
N MET A 335 -1.52 7.03 -1.57
CA MET A 335 -1.59 8.26 -2.37
C MET A 335 -1.69 7.95 -3.86
N VAL A 336 -0.81 7.09 -4.38
CA VAL A 336 -0.85 6.68 -5.80
C VAL A 336 -2.11 5.87 -6.12
N GLY A 337 -2.63 5.09 -5.16
CA GLY A 337 -3.90 4.40 -5.31
C GLY A 337 -5.07 5.35 -5.58
N LYS A 338 -5.16 6.44 -4.81
CA LYS A 338 -6.18 7.48 -4.99
C LYS A 338 -5.99 8.25 -6.31
N ALA A 339 -4.76 8.68 -6.61
CA ALA A 339 -4.44 9.40 -7.84
C ALA A 339 -4.75 8.58 -9.09
N THR A 340 -4.32 7.31 -9.12
CA THR A 340 -4.62 6.42 -10.26
C THR A 340 -6.11 6.14 -10.37
N PHE A 341 -6.84 6.02 -9.25
CA PHE A 341 -8.28 5.81 -9.29
C PHE A 341 -9.02 7.01 -9.93
N ALA A 342 -8.67 8.24 -9.57
CA ALA A 342 -9.24 9.44 -10.20
C ALA A 342 -8.93 9.49 -11.71
N ALA A 343 -7.66 9.27 -12.08
CA ALA A 343 -7.25 9.21 -13.48
C ALA A 343 -8.01 8.13 -14.26
N CYS A 344 -8.20 6.94 -13.67
CA CYS A 344 -8.94 5.86 -14.31
C CYS A 344 -10.44 6.17 -14.46
N ASN A 345 -11.06 6.86 -13.51
CA ASN A 345 -12.45 7.30 -13.64
C ASN A 345 -12.61 8.26 -14.81
N TRP A 346 -11.69 9.20 -14.97
CA TRP A 346 -11.68 10.09 -16.12
C TRP A 346 -11.48 9.32 -17.43
N ILE A 347 -10.53 8.38 -17.48
CA ILE A 347 -10.32 7.52 -18.66
C ILE A 347 -11.60 6.76 -19.04
N LEU A 348 -12.32 6.22 -18.05
CA LEU A 348 -13.58 5.48 -18.28
C LEU A 348 -14.72 6.38 -18.80
N GLN A 349 -14.68 7.68 -18.49
CA GLN A 349 -15.65 8.67 -18.95
C GLN A 349 -15.34 9.16 -20.38
N GLU A 350 -14.08 9.44 -20.67
CA GLU A 350 -13.67 10.11 -21.91
C GLU A 350 -13.27 9.14 -23.04
N TYR A 351 -12.92 7.90 -22.73
CA TYR A 351 -12.56 6.93 -23.76
C TYR A 351 -13.77 6.58 -24.66
N PRO A 352 -13.71 6.80 -25.99
CA PRO A 352 -14.85 6.58 -26.87
C PRO A 352 -15.15 5.09 -27.13
N GLY A 353 -14.22 4.20 -26.81
CA GLY A 353 -14.41 2.75 -26.93
C GLY A 353 -15.07 2.15 -25.68
N TYR A 354 -15.35 0.84 -25.75
CA TYR A 354 -15.99 0.12 -24.66
C TYR A 354 -14.97 -0.69 -23.85
N VAL A 355 -14.90 -0.43 -22.55
CA VAL A 355 -14.15 -1.22 -21.57
C VAL A 355 -15.12 -2.23 -20.96
N GLU A 356 -14.83 -3.53 -21.09
CA GLU A 356 -15.64 -4.59 -20.44
C GLU A 356 -15.38 -4.67 -18.95
N ASN A 357 -14.19 -4.27 -18.50
CA ASN A 357 -13.89 -4.34 -17.09
C ASN A 357 -12.67 -3.51 -16.69
N PHE A 358 -12.61 -3.18 -15.40
CA PHE A 358 -11.47 -2.52 -14.81
C PHE A 358 -11.22 -3.00 -13.38
N TYR A 359 -9.95 -3.10 -13.02
CA TYR A 359 -9.51 -3.27 -11.64
C TYR A 359 -8.37 -2.31 -11.38
N LEU A 360 -8.37 -1.67 -10.20
CA LEU A 360 -7.36 -0.67 -9.83
C LEU A 360 -5.95 -1.28 -9.65
N ASP A 361 -5.87 -2.58 -9.38
CA ASP A 361 -4.61 -3.31 -9.35
C ASP A 361 -4.74 -4.69 -10.02
N GLY A 362 -3.94 -4.90 -11.08
CA GLY A 362 -3.83 -6.14 -11.83
C GLY A 362 -2.59 -6.97 -11.47
N ASN A 363 -2.00 -6.76 -10.28
CA ASN A 363 -0.75 -7.33 -9.80
C ASN A 363 0.53 -6.92 -10.56
N THR A 364 0.47 -5.99 -11.51
CA THR A 364 1.65 -5.49 -12.26
C THR A 364 2.30 -4.26 -11.63
N SER A 365 1.70 -3.67 -10.59
CA SER A 365 2.38 -2.74 -9.68
C SER A 365 3.48 -3.49 -8.94
N THR A 366 3.14 -4.74 -8.61
CA THR A 366 3.74 -5.66 -7.66
C THR A 366 3.99 -5.03 -6.31
N ASP A 367 2.94 -5.01 -5.50
CA ASP A 367 2.92 -4.52 -4.12
C ASP A 367 2.89 -5.67 -3.12
N LYS A 368 3.86 -5.77 -2.21
CA LYS A 368 4.07 -6.84 -1.23
C LYS A 368 4.36 -8.22 -1.85
N LYS A 369 4.99 -8.24 -3.03
CA LYS A 369 5.40 -9.45 -3.75
C LYS A 369 6.71 -9.23 -4.51
N ALA A 370 7.54 -10.26 -4.56
CA ALA A 370 8.70 -10.31 -5.42
C ALA A 370 8.31 -10.30 -6.91
N SER A 371 9.04 -9.54 -7.74
CA SER A 371 8.84 -9.55 -9.19
C SER A 371 10.02 -9.03 -10.00
N ALA A 372 10.16 -9.59 -11.20
CA ALA A 372 11.10 -9.10 -12.20
C ALA A 372 10.80 -7.66 -12.66
N VAL A 373 9.54 -7.21 -12.65
CA VAL A 373 9.19 -5.84 -13.06
C VAL A 373 9.78 -4.83 -12.07
N ASN A 374 9.67 -5.05 -10.75
CA ASN A 374 10.25 -4.15 -9.75
C ASN A 374 11.80 -4.14 -9.78
N ARG A 375 12.41 -5.24 -10.25
CA ARG A 375 13.86 -5.31 -10.45
C ARG A 375 14.31 -4.49 -11.67
N MET A 376 13.58 -4.60 -12.78
CA MET A 376 13.92 -3.89 -14.02
C MET A 376 13.50 -2.42 -13.99
N MET A 377 12.29 -2.16 -13.50
CA MET A 377 11.63 -0.86 -13.42
C MET A 377 11.48 -0.51 -11.95
N THR A 378 11.96 0.67 -11.56
CA THR A 378 11.98 1.09 -10.15
C THR A 378 10.59 1.05 -9.52
N ARG A 379 10.54 0.69 -8.22
CA ARG A 379 9.37 0.87 -7.35
C ARG A 379 9.82 1.28 -5.95
N GLY A 380 9.45 2.46 -5.49
CA GLY A 380 10.14 3.14 -4.39
C GLY A 380 11.41 3.81 -4.92
N LYS A 381 12.54 3.61 -4.25
CA LYS A 381 13.84 4.16 -4.62
C LYS A 381 14.73 3.09 -5.25
N ARG A 382 15.46 3.48 -6.30
CA ARG A 382 16.59 2.72 -6.82
C ARG A 382 17.87 3.33 -6.27
N VAL A 383 18.51 2.65 -5.33
CA VAL A 383 19.69 3.16 -4.62
C VAL A 383 20.84 2.18 -4.72
N THR A 384 22.04 2.68 -4.96
CA THR A 384 23.29 1.91 -4.94
C THR A 384 24.17 2.41 -3.81
N ALA A 385 24.76 1.49 -3.05
CA ALA A 385 25.85 1.76 -2.12
C ALA A 385 27.07 0.93 -2.51
N GLU A 386 28.26 1.51 -2.44
CA GLU A 386 29.50 0.86 -2.85
C GLU A 386 30.71 1.28 -2.01
N VAL A 387 31.72 0.40 -1.97
CA VAL A 387 32.99 0.63 -1.24
C VAL A 387 34.11 -0.18 -1.88
N THR A 388 35.34 0.31 -1.77
CA THR A 388 36.55 -0.46 -2.11
C THR A 388 37.33 -0.78 -0.85
N LEU A 389 37.38 -2.06 -0.49
CA LEU A 389 38.09 -2.57 0.67
C LEU A 389 39.53 -2.93 0.28
N ASP A 390 40.52 -2.46 1.04
CA ASP A 390 41.90 -2.93 0.87
C ASP A 390 42.07 -4.38 1.36
N GLU A 391 43.15 -5.02 0.92
CA GLU A 391 43.49 -6.40 1.29
C GLU A 391 43.56 -6.58 2.81
N ASP A 392 44.23 -5.65 3.51
CA ASP A 392 44.38 -5.68 4.96
C ASP A 392 43.03 -5.70 5.69
N THR A 393 42.05 -4.89 5.25
CA THR A 393 40.70 -4.87 5.81
C THR A 393 39.98 -6.20 5.57
N CYS A 394 40.12 -6.77 4.38
CA CYS A 394 39.53 -8.06 4.04
C CYS A 394 40.12 -9.20 4.89
N VAL A 395 41.44 -9.30 4.95
CA VAL A 395 42.13 -10.40 5.63
C VAL A 395 42.04 -10.25 7.15
N HIS A 396 42.38 -9.08 7.70
CA HIS A 396 42.54 -8.94 9.15
C HIS A 396 41.25 -8.62 9.90
N HIS A 397 40.29 -7.93 9.27
CA HIS A 397 39.01 -7.59 9.92
C HIS A 397 37.87 -8.50 9.46
N LEU A 398 37.83 -8.84 8.17
CA LEU A 398 36.82 -9.75 7.62
C LEU A 398 37.26 -11.23 7.59
N GLY A 399 38.52 -11.54 7.83
CA GLY A 399 39.00 -12.93 7.91
C GLY A 399 38.92 -13.69 6.58
N ALA A 400 38.82 -12.99 5.44
CA ALA A 400 38.66 -13.60 4.13
C ALA A 400 39.52 -12.88 3.08
N GLU A 401 40.14 -13.66 2.20
CA GLU A 401 40.94 -13.15 1.09
C GLU A 401 40.03 -12.43 0.05
N PRO A 402 40.44 -11.28 -0.51
CA PRO A 402 39.73 -10.59 -1.59
C PRO A 402 39.34 -11.50 -2.76
N GLU A 403 40.26 -12.37 -3.20
CA GLU A 403 40.01 -13.34 -4.27
C GLU A 403 38.92 -14.36 -3.89
N SER A 404 38.88 -14.80 -2.63
CA SER A 404 37.88 -15.76 -2.16
C SER A 404 36.48 -15.13 -2.09
N LEU A 405 36.40 -13.86 -1.67
CA LEU A 405 35.16 -13.08 -1.68
C LEU A 405 34.62 -12.88 -3.11
N ASP A 406 35.49 -12.45 -4.03
CA ASP A 406 35.12 -12.25 -5.44
C ASP A 406 34.71 -13.57 -6.13
N HIS A 407 35.44 -14.66 -5.85
CA HIS A 407 35.09 -15.99 -6.36
C HIS A 407 33.74 -16.48 -5.81
N HIS A 408 33.49 -16.30 -4.51
CA HIS A 408 32.22 -16.64 -3.90
C HIS A 408 31.07 -15.81 -4.49
N GLY A 409 31.24 -14.50 -4.70
CA GLY A 409 30.23 -13.65 -5.33
C GLY A 409 29.81 -14.14 -6.72
N LYS A 410 30.77 -14.63 -7.52
CA LYS A 410 30.49 -15.26 -8.83
C LYS A 410 29.69 -16.56 -8.70
N ILE A 411 30.03 -17.41 -7.73
CA ILE A 411 29.29 -18.65 -7.47
C ILE A 411 27.87 -18.35 -6.99
N ALA A 412 27.70 -17.43 -6.03
CA ALA A 412 26.41 -17.02 -5.50
C ALA A 412 25.51 -16.46 -6.61
N SER A 413 26.07 -15.67 -7.52
CA SER A 413 25.35 -15.13 -8.69
C SER A 413 24.83 -16.22 -9.63
N LEU A 414 25.65 -17.25 -9.93
CA LEU A 414 25.19 -18.39 -10.73
C LEU A 414 24.12 -19.21 -10.00
N GLY A 415 24.25 -19.37 -8.69
CA GLY A 415 23.26 -20.04 -7.86
C GLY A 415 21.90 -19.31 -7.86
N ALA A 416 21.93 -18.00 -7.64
CA ALA A 416 20.73 -17.15 -7.68
C ALA A 416 20.05 -17.17 -9.05
N LEU A 417 20.84 -17.10 -10.13
CA LEU A 417 20.29 -17.20 -11.49
C LEU A 417 19.60 -18.55 -11.74
N LEU A 418 20.23 -19.65 -11.29
CA LEU A 418 19.68 -21.00 -11.48
C LEU A 418 18.30 -21.18 -10.82
N VAL A 419 18.07 -20.55 -9.67
CA VAL A 419 16.82 -20.67 -8.91
C VAL A 419 15.81 -19.56 -9.22
N GLY A 420 16.17 -18.60 -10.08
CA GLY A 420 15.34 -17.42 -10.33
C GLY A 420 15.22 -16.51 -9.11
N GLY A 421 16.27 -16.40 -8.31
CA GLY A 421 16.30 -15.56 -7.11
C GLY A 421 16.17 -14.07 -7.41
N GLU A 422 15.54 -13.34 -6.49
CA GLU A 422 15.38 -11.88 -6.56
C GLU A 422 16.63 -11.12 -6.10
N THR A 423 17.55 -11.83 -5.45
CA THR A 423 18.86 -11.34 -5.09
C THR A 423 19.93 -12.40 -5.32
N ASN A 424 21.14 -11.96 -5.67
CA ASN A 424 22.36 -12.77 -5.59
C ASN A 424 23.18 -12.50 -4.32
N GLY A 425 22.71 -11.60 -3.46
CA GLY A 425 23.23 -11.37 -2.12
C GLY A 425 22.82 -12.47 -1.15
N ALA A 426 23.40 -12.43 0.04
CA ALA A 426 23.24 -13.44 1.06
C ALA A 426 22.02 -13.18 1.96
N HIS A 427 21.81 -11.93 2.40
CA HIS A 427 20.76 -11.61 3.40
C HIS A 427 20.27 -10.14 3.41
N PRO A 428 20.00 -9.49 2.26
CA PRO A 428 19.49 -8.11 2.26
C PRO A 428 18.17 -7.97 3.06
N ALA A 429 17.34 -9.01 3.07
CA ALA A 429 16.08 -9.04 3.81
C ALA A 429 16.26 -8.91 5.33
N ASN A 430 17.31 -9.50 5.92
CA ASN A 430 17.49 -9.51 7.38
C ASN A 430 17.73 -8.09 7.92
N GLY A 431 18.64 -7.35 7.27
CA GLY A 431 18.95 -5.97 7.61
C GLY A 431 17.78 -5.02 7.36
N LEU A 432 17.14 -5.13 6.19
CA LEU A 432 16.00 -4.28 5.85
C LEU A 432 14.80 -4.55 6.77
N ALA A 433 14.44 -5.80 7.05
CA ALA A 433 13.36 -6.10 7.98
C ALA A 433 13.62 -5.51 9.38
N SER A 434 14.84 -5.66 9.88
CA SER A 434 15.21 -5.15 11.20
C SER A 434 15.19 -3.62 11.25
N LEU A 435 15.64 -2.95 10.18
CA LEU A 435 15.58 -1.49 10.03
C LEU A 435 14.14 -1.00 9.85
N PHE A 436 13.32 -1.74 9.10
CA PHE A 436 11.93 -1.39 8.79
C PHE A 436 11.08 -1.37 10.05
N ILE A 437 11.19 -2.42 10.88
CA ILE A 437 10.49 -2.51 12.16
C ILE A 437 10.96 -1.39 13.11
N ALA A 438 12.28 -1.13 13.16
CA ALA A 438 12.84 -0.09 14.01
C ALA A 438 12.37 1.31 13.61
N CYS A 439 12.29 1.60 12.31
CA CYS A 439 11.99 2.94 11.78
C CYS A 439 10.56 3.11 11.27
N GLY A 440 9.64 2.18 11.58
CA GLY A 440 8.20 2.33 11.28
C GLY A 440 7.85 2.29 9.80
N GLN A 441 8.64 1.55 9.02
CA GLN A 441 8.35 1.26 7.62
C GLN A 441 7.32 0.13 7.53
N ASP A 442 6.65 -0.02 6.38
CA ASP A 442 5.74 -1.16 6.14
C ASP A 442 6.56 -2.45 6.00
N GLU A 443 6.50 -3.31 7.00
CA GLU A 443 7.31 -4.53 7.08
C GLU A 443 7.01 -5.51 5.94
N ALA A 444 5.80 -5.48 5.36
CA ALA A 444 5.46 -6.32 4.23
C ALA A 444 6.16 -5.87 2.94
N ASN A 445 6.62 -4.61 2.85
CA ASN A 445 7.43 -4.16 1.72
C ASN A 445 8.83 -4.77 1.69
N VAL A 446 9.27 -5.48 2.73
CA VAL A 446 10.49 -6.31 2.66
C VAL A 446 10.36 -7.32 1.50
N ALA A 447 9.16 -7.82 1.19
CA ALA A 447 8.91 -8.77 0.12
C ALA A 447 9.40 -8.30 -1.27
N GLU A 448 9.48 -6.99 -1.52
CA GLU A 448 10.12 -6.43 -2.72
C GLU A 448 11.37 -5.60 -2.45
N SER A 449 11.49 -4.96 -1.28
CA SER A 449 12.62 -4.08 -0.96
C SER A 449 13.93 -4.84 -0.79
N HIS A 450 13.86 -6.14 -0.46
CA HIS A 450 15.04 -7.00 -0.35
C HIS A 450 15.64 -7.40 -1.70
N ALA A 451 14.96 -7.14 -2.82
CA ALA A 451 15.57 -7.36 -4.13
C ALA A 451 16.89 -6.58 -4.19
N ALA A 452 17.98 -7.27 -4.50
CA ALA A 452 19.30 -6.66 -4.44
C ALA A 452 20.24 -7.28 -5.47
N ILE A 453 21.01 -6.44 -6.15
CA ILE A 453 22.07 -6.85 -7.06
C ILE A 453 23.39 -6.54 -6.37
N VAL A 454 24.09 -7.57 -5.94
CA VAL A 454 25.40 -7.48 -5.30
C VAL A 454 26.48 -7.75 -6.33
N ASN A 455 27.47 -6.88 -6.44
CA ASN A 455 28.61 -7.09 -7.31
C ASN A 455 29.92 -7.01 -6.51
N THR A 456 30.81 -7.96 -6.77
CA THR A 456 32.18 -7.97 -6.26
C THR A 456 33.14 -7.90 -7.44
N THR A 457 34.19 -7.09 -7.33
CA THR A 457 35.24 -6.98 -8.34
C THR A 457 36.60 -6.94 -7.66
N LEU A 458 37.40 -7.98 -7.84
CA LEU A 458 38.82 -7.95 -7.48
C LEU A 458 39.58 -6.97 -8.39
N LEU A 459 40.22 -5.98 -7.79
CA LEU A 459 41.02 -4.98 -8.50
C LEU A 459 42.47 -5.45 -8.67
N ARG A 460 43.25 -4.69 -9.45
CA ARG A 460 44.64 -5.06 -9.80
C ARG A 460 45.64 -4.90 -8.67
N ASP A 461 45.27 -4.15 -7.64
CA ASP A 461 46.05 -3.89 -6.43
C ASP A 461 45.58 -4.76 -5.25
N ASP A 462 44.91 -5.88 -5.55
CA ASP A 462 44.37 -6.85 -4.59
C ASP A 462 43.31 -6.28 -3.64
N SER A 463 42.84 -5.05 -3.90
CA SER A 463 41.65 -4.51 -3.24
C SER A 463 40.37 -5.08 -3.84
N LEU A 464 39.28 -5.05 -3.06
CA LEU A 464 37.98 -5.58 -3.44
C LEU A 464 36.95 -4.47 -3.50
N HIS A 465 36.45 -4.18 -4.70
CA HIS A 465 35.30 -3.30 -4.87
C HIS A 465 34.00 -4.09 -4.72
N ILE A 466 33.10 -3.63 -3.85
CA ILE A 466 31.80 -4.26 -3.57
C ILE A 466 30.71 -3.20 -3.69
N SER A 467 29.62 -3.55 -4.37
CA SER A 467 28.43 -2.72 -4.45
C SER A 467 27.15 -3.52 -4.26
N VAL A 468 26.13 -2.85 -3.73
CA VAL A 468 24.75 -3.34 -3.65
C VAL A 468 23.82 -2.31 -4.29
N THR A 469 23.02 -2.75 -5.26
CA THR A 469 21.91 -1.96 -5.81
C THR A 469 20.59 -2.56 -5.35
N LEU A 470 19.78 -1.76 -4.66
CA LEU A 470 18.39 -2.05 -4.33
C LEU A 470 17.50 -1.37 -5.39
N PRO A 471 16.87 -2.10 -6.33
CA PRO A 471 16.10 -1.51 -7.42
C PRO A 471 14.69 -1.08 -7.00
N SER A 472 14.20 -1.58 -5.86
CA SER A 472 12.83 -1.40 -5.41
C SER A 472 12.70 -1.16 -3.91
N LEU A 473 13.55 -0.29 -3.34
CA LEU A 473 13.54 0.04 -1.91
C LEU A 473 12.38 0.96 -1.58
N ILE A 474 11.40 0.49 -0.82
CA ILE A 474 10.25 1.29 -0.41
C ILE A 474 10.48 1.75 1.02
N VAL A 475 10.67 3.05 1.19
CA VAL A 475 10.89 3.68 2.48
C VAL A 475 10.19 5.04 2.55
N ALA A 476 9.96 5.50 3.77
CA ALA A 476 9.35 6.77 4.11
C ALA A 476 10.01 7.37 5.33
N THR A 477 9.98 8.69 5.42
CA THR A 477 10.32 9.44 6.65
C THR A 477 9.11 10.23 7.18
N TYR A 478 7.96 10.08 6.51
CA TYR A 478 6.72 10.74 6.87
C TYR A 478 5.50 9.85 6.55
N GLY A 479 4.57 9.76 7.51
CA GLY A 479 3.32 9.01 7.39
C GLY A 479 3.44 7.52 7.69
N GLY A 480 2.30 6.84 7.84
CA GLY A 480 2.29 5.42 8.22
C GLY A 480 2.87 5.20 9.62
N GLY A 481 3.71 4.19 9.79
CA GLY A 481 4.30 3.84 11.09
C GLY A 481 5.44 4.75 11.54
N THR A 482 5.93 5.67 10.70
CA THR A 482 7.11 6.51 11.02
C THR A 482 6.84 7.45 12.19
N GLY A 483 5.58 7.83 12.39
CA GLY A 483 5.13 8.71 13.47
C GLY A 483 4.75 7.98 14.75
N LEU A 484 5.02 6.68 14.90
CA LEU A 484 4.83 5.95 16.17
C LEU A 484 5.99 6.22 17.14
N ALA A 485 5.76 6.05 18.44
CA ALA A 485 6.67 6.55 19.49
C ALA A 485 8.12 6.07 19.34
N THR A 486 8.36 4.75 19.31
CA THR A 486 9.72 4.21 19.17
C THR A 486 10.31 4.44 17.77
N GLN A 487 9.45 4.43 16.75
CA GLN A 487 9.83 4.54 15.35
C GLN A 487 10.33 5.94 15.00
N GLU A 488 9.66 6.97 15.50
CA GLU A 488 10.08 8.38 15.38
C GLU A 488 11.45 8.60 16.03
N GLU A 489 11.66 8.06 17.24
CA GLU A 489 12.97 8.13 17.91
C GLU A 489 14.08 7.45 17.09
N CYS A 490 13.78 6.32 16.46
CA CYS A 490 14.73 5.61 15.60
C CYS A 490 15.07 6.39 14.32
N LEU A 491 14.10 7.06 13.70
CA LEU A 491 14.36 7.95 12.56
C LEU A 491 15.13 9.20 12.99
N ALA A 492 14.83 9.77 14.17
CA ALA A 492 15.54 10.91 14.73
C ALA A 492 17.01 10.55 15.05
N MET A 493 17.30 9.33 15.51
CA MET A 493 18.68 8.83 15.70
C MET A 493 19.50 8.84 14.41
N LEU A 494 18.85 8.69 13.26
CA LEU A 494 19.46 8.74 11.93
C LEU A 494 19.46 10.14 11.31
N ASP A 495 18.90 11.13 12.01
CA ASP A 495 18.63 12.47 11.46
C ASP A 495 17.79 12.38 10.17
N CYS A 496 16.79 11.49 10.19
CA CYS A 496 15.89 11.21 9.08
C CYS A 496 14.42 11.39 9.44
N ASP A 497 14.08 11.94 10.61
CA ASP A 497 12.69 12.18 10.97
C ASP A 497 12.08 13.33 10.15
N GLY A 498 10.86 13.12 9.66
CA GLY A 498 10.08 14.13 8.94
C GLY A 498 10.41 14.32 7.44
N PRO A 499 9.74 15.30 6.80
CA PRO A 499 9.88 15.57 5.36
C PRO A 499 11.28 16.09 4.96
N GLY A 500 11.69 15.82 3.72
CA GLY A 500 12.99 16.16 3.13
C GLY A 500 14.11 15.14 3.33
N ASN A 501 13.82 13.99 3.96
CA ASN A 501 14.82 13.05 4.45
C ASN A 501 14.77 11.66 3.78
N VAL A 502 13.79 11.36 2.93
CA VAL A 502 13.59 10.00 2.41
C VAL A 502 14.77 9.47 1.60
N ASN A 503 15.43 10.32 0.80
CA ASN A 503 16.59 9.89 0.02
C ASN A 503 17.83 9.67 0.89
N LYS A 504 18.01 10.49 1.94
CA LYS A 504 19.03 10.27 2.96
C LYS A 504 18.83 8.93 3.65
N PHE A 505 17.59 8.62 4.04
CA PHE A 505 17.26 7.33 4.65
C PHE A 505 17.46 6.16 3.68
N ALA A 506 17.16 6.33 2.39
CA ALA A 506 17.41 5.33 1.36
C ALA A 506 18.92 5.01 1.18
N GLU A 507 19.78 6.03 1.19
CA GLU A 507 21.24 5.88 1.14
C GLU A 507 21.77 5.15 2.40
N ILE A 508 21.28 5.52 3.58
CA ILE A 508 21.62 4.85 4.85
C ILE A 508 21.17 3.38 4.84
N ALA A 509 19.97 3.09 4.33
CA ALA A 509 19.47 1.72 4.21
C ALA A 509 20.34 0.88 3.24
N ALA A 510 20.72 1.44 2.09
CA ALA A 510 21.60 0.77 1.15
C ALA A 510 23.00 0.49 1.75
N ALA A 511 23.58 1.46 2.46
CA ALA A 511 24.86 1.28 3.17
C ALA A 511 24.75 0.22 4.28
N THR A 512 23.61 0.14 4.97
CA THR A 512 23.32 -0.89 5.96
C THR A 512 23.28 -2.28 5.31
N VAL A 513 22.61 -2.43 4.17
CA VAL A 513 22.58 -3.69 3.42
C VAL A 513 23.99 -4.07 2.96
N LEU A 514 24.74 -3.14 2.36
CA LEU A 514 26.13 -3.35 1.95
C LEU A 514 26.99 -3.88 3.10
N ALA A 515 26.88 -3.30 4.30
CA ALA A 515 27.59 -3.77 5.48
C ALA A 515 27.24 -5.23 5.83
N GLY A 516 25.95 -5.56 5.82
CA GLY A 516 25.48 -6.94 6.02
C GLY A 516 26.10 -7.89 5.02
N GLU A 517 26.02 -7.57 3.72
CA GLU A 517 26.53 -8.40 2.62
C GLU A 517 28.04 -8.64 2.73
N ILE A 518 28.81 -7.60 3.05
CA ILE A 518 30.26 -7.70 3.29
C ILE A 518 30.56 -8.68 4.44
N SER A 519 29.90 -8.52 5.58
CA SER A 519 30.19 -9.32 6.77
C SER A 519 29.81 -10.79 6.58
N LEU A 520 28.62 -11.05 6.04
CA LEU A 520 28.14 -12.43 5.83
C LEU A 520 28.89 -13.11 4.69
N GLY A 521 29.13 -12.39 3.57
CA GLY A 521 29.94 -12.89 2.47
C GLY A 521 31.31 -13.35 2.94
N ALA A 522 31.97 -12.56 3.80
CA ALA A 522 33.24 -12.94 4.40
C ALA A 522 33.16 -14.14 5.35
N ALA A 523 32.14 -14.19 6.22
CA ALA A 523 31.96 -15.33 7.12
C ALA A 523 31.73 -16.66 6.36
N ILE A 524 31.03 -16.62 5.23
CA ILE A 524 30.83 -17.78 4.35
C ILE A 524 32.15 -18.15 3.66
N SER A 525 32.84 -17.17 3.07
CA SER A 525 34.12 -17.39 2.37
C SER A 525 35.24 -17.91 3.30
N ALA A 526 35.21 -17.54 4.58
CA ALA A 526 36.13 -18.03 5.61
C ALA A 526 35.74 -19.41 6.20
N SER A 527 34.57 -19.96 5.86
CA SER A 527 33.97 -21.15 6.52
C SER A 527 33.68 -21.00 8.02
N ASP A 528 33.59 -19.77 8.53
CA ASP A 528 33.38 -19.43 9.95
C ASP A 528 31.89 -19.27 10.35
N TRP A 529 30.98 -19.48 9.40
CA TRP A 529 29.54 -19.22 9.58
C TRP A 529 28.90 -20.07 10.70
N VAL A 530 29.26 -21.35 10.78
CA VAL A 530 28.65 -22.31 11.73
C VAL A 530 29.06 -22.00 13.18
N THR A 531 30.31 -21.63 13.43
CA THR A 531 30.85 -21.37 14.78
C THR A 531 30.31 -20.06 15.39
N SER A 532 30.06 -19.04 14.56
CA SER A 532 29.52 -17.75 15.03
C SER A 532 28.06 -17.87 15.47
N HIS A 533 27.22 -18.57 14.70
CA HIS A 533 25.84 -18.87 15.10
C HIS A 533 25.75 -19.74 16.37
N GLU A 534 26.67 -20.69 16.56
CA GLU A 534 26.68 -21.52 17.76
C GLU A 534 27.03 -20.76 19.05
N SER A 535 27.85 -19.70 18.96
CA SER A 535 28.34 -18.95 20.13
C SER A 535 27.43 -17.80 20.57
N LEU A 536 26.75 -17.15 19.63
CA LEU A 536 25.91 -15.95 19.89
C LEU A 536 24.42 -16.15 19.57
N GLY A 537 24.05 -17.16 18.77
CA GLY A 537 22.68 -17.41 18.32
C GLY A 537 21.91 -18.47 19.11
N ARG A 538 22.52 -19.09 20.13
CA ARG A 538 21.82 -20.08 20.98
C ARG A 538 21.08 -19.39 22.13
N ASN A 539 19.82 -19.05 21.89
CA ASN A 539 18.83 -18.92 22.95
C ASN A 539 18.32 -20.34 23.28
N ARG A 540 18.94 -21.01 24.26
CA ARG A 540 18.47 -22.30 24.80
C ARG A 540 17.51 -22.09 25.94
#